data_AF-A0A948W4W7-F1
#
_entry.id   AF-A0A948W4W7-F1
#
_cell.length_a   1.000
_cell.length_b   1.000
_cell.length_c   1.000
_cell.angle_alpha   90.00
_cell.angle_beta   90.00
_cell.angle_gamma   90.00
#
_symmetry.space_group_name_H-M   'P 1'
#
loop_
_entity.id
_entity.type
_entity.pdbx_description
1 polymer ?
#
loop_
_entity_poly.entity_id
_entity_poly.type
_entity_poly.pdbx_seq_one_letter_code
_entity_poly.pdbx_strand_id
1 'polypeptide(L)'
;MMPLDFPERTDLGNGYAWSAKLTSHDWARMANFYFDISLYKGEELVRVFSADTNDWNYGDPNCAHTDAEIRENVHYELHRAAKAMIP
;
A
#
# COMPACT_ATOMS: atom_id res chain seq x y z
N MET A 1 3.13 13.54 -10.40
CA MET A 1 2.82 12.77 -9.19
C MET A 1 2.45 11.37 -9.64
N MET A 2 3.27 10.39 -9.29
CA MET A 2 3.06 8.99 -9.62
C MET A 2 1.78 8.47 -8.96
N PRO A 3 0.96 7.64 -9.64
CA PRO A 3 -0.17 6.98 -8.99
C PRO A 3 0.35 5.97 -7.95
N LEU A 4 -0.19 6.01 -6.73
CA LEU A 4 0.15 5.08 -5.65
C LEU A 4 -0.93 4.00 -5.44
N ASP A 5 -1.88 3.87 -6.37
CA ASP A 5 -2.79 2.74 -6.37
C ASP A 5 -2.05 1.44 -6.75
N PHE A 6 -2.51 0.34 -6.15
CA PHE A 6 -2.10 -1.04 -6.44
C PHE A 6 -3.34 -1.85 -6.80
N PRO A 7 -3.93 -1.61 -7.99
CA PRO A 7 -5.22 -2.21 -8.37
C PRO A 7 -5.10 -3.69 -8.77
N GLU A 8 -3.89 -4.13 -9.13
CA GLU A 8 -3.61 -5.52 -9.47
C GLU A 8 -3.55 -6.38 -8.22
N ARG A 9 -4.00 -7.64 -8.32
CA ARG A 9 -3.96 -8.60 -7.22
C ARG A 9 -2.55 -9.15 -7.07
N THR A 10 -1.84 -8.69 -6.05
CA THR A 10 -0.52 -9.20 -5.68
C THR A 10 -0.65 -10.46 -4.82
N ASP A 11 0.01 -11.54 -5.25
CA ASP A 11 0.00 -12.83 -4.55
C ASP A 11 0.63 -12.74 -3.15
N LEU A 12 0.00 -13.42 -2.18
CA LEU A 12 0.49 -13.62 -0.82
C LEU A 12 0.85 -15.09 -0.55
N GLY A 13 0.60 -15.97 -1.51
CA GLY A 13 0.72 -17.42 -1.38
C GLY A 13 -0.55 -18.08 -0.83
N ASN A 14 -0.59 -19.41 -0.94
CA ASN A 14 -1.73 -20.23 -0.53
C ASN A 14 -3.07 -19.79 -1.14
N GLY A 15 -3.06 -19.17 -2.32
CA GLY A 15 -4.26 -18.66 -3.00
C GLY A 15 -4.82 -17.36 -2.42
N TYR A 16 -4.11 -16.69 -1.51
CA TYR A 16 -4.45 -15.34 -1.06
C TYR A 16 -3.78 -14.29 -1.94
N ALA A 17 -4.48 -13.18 -2.18
CA ALA A 17 -3.92 -12.04 -2.88
C ALA A 17 -4.45 -10.73 -2.30
N TRP A 18 -3.78 -9.61 -2.55
CA TRP A 18 -4.25 -8.29 -2.12
C TRP A 18 -4.20 -7.26 -3.24
N SER A 19 -5.05 -6.25 -3.14
CA SER A 19 -4.94 -5.00 -3.90
C SER A 19 -5.14 -3.84 -2.94
N ALA A 20 -4.71 -2.64 -3.29
CA ALA A 20 -4.91 -1.46 -2.46
C ALA A 20 -5.22 -0.21 -3.27
N LYS A 21 -6.00 0.67 -2.66
CA LYS A 21 -6.34 1.98 -3.19
C LYS A 21 -5.88 3.06 -2.21
N LEU A 22 -5.19 4.07 -2.71
CA LEU A 22 -4.84 5.25 -1.92
C LEU A 22 -6.11 6.03 -1.59
N THR A 23 -6.33 6.31 -0.31
CA THR A 23 -7.48 7.09 0.18
C THR A 23 -7.10 8.52 0.52
N SER A 24 -5.91 8.73 1.10
CA SER A 24 -5.38 10.05 1.41
C SER A 24 -3.86 10.05 1.58
N HIS A 25 -3.27 11.26 1.56
CA HIS A 25 -1.86 11.53 1.85
C HIS A 25 -1.81 12.74 2.78
N ASP A 26 -1.27 12.57 3.98
CA ASP A 26 -1.07 13.67 4.95
C ASP A 26 0.42 13.98 5.09
N TRP A 27 0.91 14.80 4.17
CA TRP A 27 2.29 15.28 4.14
C TRP A 27 2.61 16.26 5.28
N ALA A 28 1.60 16.93 5.85
CA ALA A 28 1.80 18.08 6.75
C ALA A 28 1.88 17.70 8.23
N ARG A 29 1.27 16.59 8.64
CA ARG A 29 1.25 16.17 10.06
C ARG A 29 2.04 14.91 10.34
N MET A 30 1.76 13.84 9.60
CA MET A 30 2.32 12.52 9.89
C MET A 30 3.28 12.01 8.81
N ALA A 31 3.31 12.68 7.64
CA ALA A 31 4.10 12.26 6.49
C ALA A 31 3.76 10.80 6.11
N ASN A 32 2.46 10.52 5.99
CA ASN A 32 1.91 9.17 5.74
C ASN A 32 0.95 9.13 4.55
N PHE A 33 0.99 8.02 3.84
CA PHE A 33 -0.04 7.58 2.91
C PHE A 33 -1.04 6.67 3.62
N TYR A 34 -2.32 6.77 3.26
CA TYR A 34 -3.40 5.95 3.80
C TYR A 34 -4.06 5.17 2.67
N PHE A 35 -4.32 3.89 2.93
CA PHE A 35 -4.83 2.95 1.94
C PHE A 35 -6.00 2.13 2.49
N ASP A 36 -6.91 1.75 1.60
CA ASP A 36 -7.81 0.62 1.82
C ASP A 36 -7.25 -0.60 1.09
N ILE A 37 -6.94 -1.66 1.84
CA ILE A 37 -6.46 -2.95 1.32
C ILE A 37 -7.64 -3.91 1.21
N SER A 38 -7.79 -4.49 0.02
CA SER A 38 -8.71 -5.59 -0.26
C SER A 38 -7.94 -6.91 -0.26
N LEU A 39 -8.32 -7.84 0.61
CA LEU A 39 -7.75 -9.20 0.70
C LEU A 39 -8.69 -10.19 0.02
N TYR A 40 -8.13 -11.04 -0.84
CA TYR A 40 -8.84 -12.04 -1.64
C TYR A 40 -8.40 -13.46 -1.31
N LYS A 41 -9.29 -14.43 -1.48
CA LYS A 41 -8.99 -15.87 -1.53
C LYS A 41 -9.52 -16.42 -2.86
N GLY A 42 -8.61 -16.76 -3.78
CA GLY A 42 -9.00 -17.00 -5.17
C GLY A 42 -9.64 -15.75 -5.77
N GLU A 43 -10.92 -15.84 -6.16
CA GLU A 43 -11.66 -14.72 -6.73
C GLU A 43 -12.49 -13.92 -5.71
N GLU A 44 -12.71 -14.49 -4.52
CA GLU A 44 -13.58 -13.93 -3.48
C GLU A 44 -12.86 -12.87 -2.65
N LEU A 45 -13.53 -11.74 -2.41
CA LEU A 45 -13.10 -10.72 -1.46
C LEU A 45 -13.44 -11.19 -0.04
N VAL A 46 -12.42 -11.45 0.78
CA VAL A 46 -12.61 -11.98 2.15
C VAL A 46 -12.55 -10.90 3.22
N ARG A 47 -11.85 -9.78 2.95
CA ARG A 47 -11.72 -8.68 3.90
C ARG A 47 -11.35 -7.38 3.20
N VAL A 48 -11.82 -6.26 3.74
CA VAL A 48 -11.28 -4.92 3.47
C VAL A 48 -10.84 -4.32 4.80
N PHE A 49 -9.68 -3.68 4.82
CA PHE A 49 -9.17 -3.00 6.00
C PHE A 49 -8.24 -1.84 5.61
N SER A 50 -8.16 -0.82 6.46
CA SER A 50 -7.29 0.32 6.21
C SER A 50 -5.89 0.10 6.78
N ALA A 51 -4.89 0.63 6.10
CA ALA A 51 -3.50 0.64 6.52
C ALA A 51 -2.84 1.96 6.14
N ASP A 52 -1.85 2.38 6.90
CA ASP A 52 -1.01 3.53 6.57
C ASP A 52 0.45 3.13 6.41
N THR A 53 1.18 3.89 5.61
CA THR A 53 2.63 3.76 5.42
C THR A 53 3.26 5.14 5.51
N ASN A 54 4.55 5.22 5.83
CA ASN A 54 5.30 6.46 5.68
C ASN A 54 5.24 6.97 4.22
N ASP A 55 5.47 8.25 3.99
CA ASP A 55 5.53 8.85 2.65
C ASP A 55 6.96 9.10 2.15
N TRP A 56 7.97 8.89 2.98
CA TRP A 56 9.39 9.11 2.69
C TRP A 56 9.70 10.52 2.17
N ASN A 57 8.99 11.53 2.67
CA ASN A 57 9.05 12.92 2.19
C ASN A 57 8.67 13.04 0.70
N TYR A 58 7.72 12.23 0.25
CA TYR A 58 7.24 12.27 -1.13
C TYR A 58 6.77 13.69 -1.52
N GLY A 59 7.32 14.19 -2.63
CA GLY A 59 7.04 15.54 -3.12
C GLY A 59 7.94 16.63 -2.54
N ASP A 60 8.84 16.33 -1.58
CA ASP A 60 9.89 17.25 -1.16
C ASP A 60 10.99 17.33 -2.26
N PRO A 61 11.38 18.53 -2.72
CA PRO A 61 12.50 18.69 -3.66
C PRO A 61 13.84 18.12 -3.19
N ASN A 62 14.01 17.93 -1.89
CA ASN A 62 15.20 17.35 -1.25
C ASN A 62 14.99 15.89 -0.82
N CYS A 63 13.90 15.24 -1.28
CA CYS A 63 13.66 13.84 -1.00
C CYS A 63 14.85 12.99 -1.47
N ALA A 64 15.35 12.14 -0.57
CA ALA A 64 16.47 11.24 -0.86
C ALA A 64 16.04 9.99 -1.66
N HIS A 65 14.73 9.78 -1.82
CA HIS A 65 14.16 8.64 -2.53
C HIS A 65 13.51 9.08 -3.84
N THR A 66 13.68 8.27 -4.87
CA THR A 66 12.93 8.40 -6.12
C THR A 66 11.49 7.95 -5.94
N ASP A 67 10.58 8.45 -6.78
CA ASP A 67 9.19 7.97 -6.83
C ASP A 67 9.10 6.44 -6.92
N ALA A 68 10.00 5.79 -7.67
CA ALA A 68 10.03 4.34 -7.81
C ALA A 68 10.38 3.63 -6.50
N GLU A 69 11.42 4.09 -5.79
CA GLU A 69 11.80 3.54 -4.48
C GLU A 69 10.69 3.73 -3.44
N ILE A 70 10.03 4.89 -3.46
CA ILE A 70 8.88 5.14 -2.59
C ILE A 70 7.74 4.16 -2.91
N ARG A 71 7.43 3.94 -4.20
CA ARG A 71 6.41 2.95 -4.60
C ARG A 71 6.75 1.55 -4.12
N GLU A 72 8.01 1.15 -4.24
CA GLU A 72 8.49 -0.18 -3.81
C GLU A 72 8.38 -0.33 -2.29
N ASN A 73 8.76 0.69 -1.52
CA ASN A 73 8.63 0.70 -0.07
C ASN A 73 7.16 0.64 0.38
N VAL A 74 6.29 1.44 -0.24
CA VAL A 74 4.84 1.38 0.01
C VAL A 74 4.30 -0.01 -0.30
N HIS A 75 4.62 -0.57 -1.46
CA HIS A 75 4.18 -1.90 -1.85
C HIS A 75 4.64 -2.97 -0.84
N TYR A 76 5.89 -2.89 -0.37
CA TYR A 76 6.44 -3.80 0.63
C TYR A 76 5.68 -3.72 1.97
N GLU A 77 5.43 -2.51 2.48
CA GLU A 77 4.70 -2.29 3.74
C GLU A 77 3.25 -2.80 3.65
N LEU A 78 2.55 -2.50 2.55
CA LEU A 78 1.19 -2.99 2.31
C LEU A 78 1.14 -4.51 2.15
N HIS A 79 2.11 -5.11 1.47
CA HIS A 79 2.23 -6.56 1.35
C HIS A 79 2.41 -7.22 2.73
N ARG A 80 3.25 -6.63 3.59
CA ARG A 80 3.45 -7.12 4.97
C ARG A 80 2.17 -6.99 5.81
N ALA A 81 1.46 -5.87 5.69
CA ALA A 81 0.20 -5.64 6.38
C ALA A 81 -0.89 -6.64 5.93
N ALA A 82 -1.02 -6.88 4.62
CA ALA A 82 -1.96 -7.86 4.06
C ALA A 82 -1.64 -9.28 4.52
N LYS A 83 -0.36 -9.66 4.54
CA LYS A 83 0.07 -10.98 5.02
C LYS A 83 -0.26 -11.22 6.49
N ALA A 84 -0.16 -10.19 7.34
CA ALA A 84 -0.53 -10.27 8.75
C ALA A 84 -2.04 -10.42 9.00
N MET A 85 -2.88 -10.15 7.99
CA MET A 85 -4.33 -10.24 8.06
C MET A 85 -4.90 -11.55 7.49
N ILE A 86 -4.04 -12.44 6.97
CA ILE A 86 -4.45 -13.77 6.53
C ILE A 86 -5.01 -14.56 7.74
N PRO A 87 -6.23 -15.10 7.66
CA PRO A 87 -6.83 -15.91 8.72
C PRO A 87 -6.09 -17.22 9.03
#